data_AF-A0A418FB50-F1
#
_entry.id   AF-A0A418FB50-F1
#
_cell.length_a   1.000
_cell.length_b   1.000
_cell.length_c   1.000
_cell.angle_alpha   90.00
_cell.angle_beta   90.00
_cell.angle_gamma   90.00
#
_symmetry.space_group_name_H-M   'P 1'
#
loop_
_entity.id
_entity.type
_entity.pdbx_description
1 polymer ?
#
loop_
_entity_poly.entity_id
_entity_poly.type
_entity_poly.pdbx_seq_one_letter_code
_entity_poly.pdbx_strand_id
1 'polypeptide(L)' 'MLWCDRSVATLFSLRYNSPLASRFDSKNNSGKRVAYVMLAVELSVEMQREFVAKQVQDK' A
#
# COMPACT_ATOMS: atom_id res chain seq x y z
N MET A 1 -12.08 -9.33 -2.14
CA MET A 1 -11.17 -9.42 -0.97
C MET A 1 -11.83 -8.70 0.20
N LEU A 2 -11.88 -9.32 1.38
CA LEU A 2 -12.44 -8.68 2.58
C LEU A 2 -11.33 -7.93 3.33
N TRP A 3 -11.50 -6.62 3.42
CA TRP A 3 -10.72 -5.76 4.32
C TRP A 3 -11.20 -5.98 5.75
N CYS A 4 -10.27 -6.22 6.66
CA CYS A 4 -10.52 -6.22 8.10
C CYS A 4 -9.78 -5.04 8.75
N ASP A 5 -10.16 -4.69 9.97
CA ASP A 5 -9.60 -3.53 10.69
C ASP A 5 -8.07 -3.60 10.78
N ARG A 6 -7.52 -4.80 11.04
CA ARG A 6 -6.07 -5.02 11.04
C ARG A 6 -5.45 -4.69 9.68
N SER A 7 -6.01 -5.18 8.57
CA SER A 7 -5.46 -4.90 7.23
C SER A 7 -5.55 -3.42 6.85
N VAL A 8 -6.59 -2.72 7.30
CA VAL A 8 -6.75 -1.28 7.05
C VAL A 8 -5.75 -0.47 7.88
N ALA A 9 -5.59 -0.81 9.16
CA ALA A 9 -4.60 -0.19 10.03
C ALA A 9 -3.17 -0.39 9.50
N THR A 10 -2.82 -1.62 9.13
CA THR A 10 -1.51 -1.93 8.53
C THR A 10 -1.29 -1.17 7.22
N LEU A 11 -2.30 -1.13 6.33
CA LEU A 11 -2.23 -0.37 5.08
C LEU A 11 -1.86 1.09 5.32
N PHE A 12 -2.57 1.77 6.22
CA PHE A 12 -2.32 3.19 6.49
C PHE A 12 -0.99 3.42 7.20
N SER A 13 -0.60 2.52 8.12
CA SER A 13 0.73 2.59 8.74
C SER A 13 1.84 2.49 7.70
N LEU A 14 1.77 1.51 6.79
CA LEU A 14 2.76 1.36 5.72
C LEU A 14 2.73 2.53 4.73
N ARG A 15 1.55 3.08 4.43
CA ARG A 15 1.43 4.22 3.51
C ARG A 15 2.09 5.48 4.06
N TYR A 16 1.90 5.78 5.34
CA TYR A 16 2.31 7.07 5.92
C TYR A 16 3.61 7.01 6.71
N ASN A 17 4.00 5.85 7.25
CA ASN A 17 5.17 5.71 8.12
C ASN A 17 6.34 4.96 7.48
N SER A 18 6.22 4.52 6.21
CA SER A 18 7.33 3.89 5.49
C SER A 18 8.16 4.91 4.70
N PRO A 19 9.37 4.53 4.24
CA PRO A 19 10.14 5.34 3.28
C PRO A 19 9.39 5.65 1.96
N LEU A 20 8.31 4.92 1.67
CA LEU A 20 7.46 5.13 0.49
C LEU A 20 6.50 6.32 0.64
N ALA A 21 6.28 6.85 1.86
CA ALA A 21 5.32 7.90 2.13
C ALA A 21 5.45 9.10 1.17
N SER A 22 6.69 9.61 1.03
CA SER A 22 7.01 10.73 0.12
C SER A 22 6.68 10.46 -1.36
N ARG A 23 6.63 9.19 -1.79
CA ARG A 23 6.35 8.83 -3.18
C ARG A 23 4.87 8.97 -3.52
N PHE A 24 3.98 8.84 -2.54
CA PHE A 24 2.54 9.01 -2.76
C PHE A 24 2.16 10.48 -3.02
N ASP A 25 2.93 11.41 -2.47
CA ASP A 25 2.74 12.86 -2.65
C ASP A 25 3.41 13.42 -3.91
N SER A 26 4.24 12.63 -4.60
CA SER A 26 4.94 13.03 -5.82
C SER A 26 3.97 13.47 -6.92
N LYS A 27 4.34 14.40 -7.80
CA LYS A 27 3.56 14.68 -9.03
C LYS A 27 3.82 13.66 -10.15
N ASN A 28 4.79 12.77 -9.96
CA ASN A 28 5.14 11.75 -10.93
C ASN A 28 4.26 10.49 -10.80
N ASN A 29 3.44 10.25 -11.82
CA ASN A 29 2.54 9.10 -11.87
C ASN A 29 3.28 7.74 -11.88
N SER A 30 4.48 7.66 -12.48
CA SER A 30 5.25 6.40 -12.48
C SER A 30 5.76 6.08 -11.08
N GLY A 31 6.24 7.09 -10.34
CA GLY A 31 6.66 6.97 -8.95
C GLY A 31 5.53 6.50 -8.04
N LYS A 32 4.33 7.06 -8.19
CA LYS A 32 3.13 6.61 -7.45
C LYS A 32 2.78 5.17 -7.75
N ARG A 33 2.82 4.78 -9.04
CA ARG A 33 2.49 3.40 -9.44
C ARG A 33 3.45 2.39 -8.80
N VAL A 34 4.75 2.70 -8.79
CA VAL A 34 5.75 1.87 -8.10
C VAL A 34 5.49 1.81 -6.60
N ALA A 35 5.13 2.94 -5.98
CA ALA A 35 4.81 2.99 -4.55
C ALA A 35 3.60 2.11 -4.19
N TYR A 36 2.53 2.11 -4.99
CA TYR A 36 1.38 1.23 -4.78
C TYR A 36 1.70 -0.25 -4.97
N VAL A 37 2.60 -0.60 -5.91
CA VAL A 37 3.09 -1.98 -6.06
C VAL A 37 3.87 -2.42 -4.82
N MET A 38 4.81 -1.60 -4.35
CA MET A 38 5.60 -1.90 -3.15
C MET A 38 4.72 -2.02 -1.90
N LEU A 39 3.78 -1.09 -1.72
CA LEU A 39 2.83 -1.11 -0.61
C LEU A 39 1.96 -2.38 -0.60
N ALA A 40 1.52 -2.84 -1.77
CA ALA A 40 0.76 -4.08 -1.90
C ALA A 40 1.60 -5.31 -1.54
N VAL A 41 2.88 -5.33 -1.93
CA VAL A 41 3.81 -6.41 -1.56
C VAL A 41 4.03 -6.44 -0.05
N GLU A 42 4.35 -5.30 0.57
CA GLU A 42 4.58 -5.22 2.02
C GLU A 42 3.34 -5.61 2.82
N LEU A 43 2.17 -5.10 2.43
CA LEU A 43 0.90 -5.46 3.07
C LEU A 43 0.60 -6.95 2.92
N SER A 44 0.96 -7.56 1.77
CA SER A 44 0.74 -8.99 1.54
C SER A 44 1.60 -9.86 2.44
N VAL A 45 2.85 -9.46 2.65
CA VAL A 45 3.78 -10.12 3.57
C VAL A 45 3.27 -9.99 5.00
N GLU A 46 2.93 -8.79 5.46
CA GLU A 46 2.51 -8.55 6.84
C GLU A 46 1.20 -9.27 7.20
N MET A 47 0.28 -9.38 6.23
CA MET A 47 -1.01 -10.02 6.43
C MET A 47 -1.02 -11.51 6.04
N GLN A 48 0.08 -12.04 5.52
CA GLN A 48 0.19 -13.41 5.01
C GLN A 48 -0.93 -13.77 4.00
N ARG A 49 -1.28 -12.80 3.14
CA ARG A 49 -2.37 -12.90 2.17
C ARG A 49 -2.13 -11.94 1.01
N GLU A 50 -2.42 -12.35 -0.22
CA GLU A 50 -2.20 -11.51 -1.41
C GLU A 50 -3.13 -10.28 -1.45
N PHE A 51 -2.52 -9.10 -1.58
CA PHE A 51 -3.11 -7.83 -1.99
C PHE A 51 -2.45 -7.38 -3.30
N VAL A 52 -3.25 -6.86 -4.25
CA VAL A 52 -2.72 -6.28 -5.49
C VAL A 52 -2.78 -4.75 -5.46
N ALA A 53 -1.85 -4.12 -6.19
CA ALA A 53 -1.69 -2.65 -6.22
C ALA A 53 -3.01 -1.89 -6.48
N LYS A 54 -3.86 -2.41 -7.37
CA LYS A 54 -5.17 -1.82 -7.66
C LYS A 54 -6.09 -1.78 -6.42
N GLN A 55 -6.15 -2.87 -5.66
CA GLN A 55 -6.98 -2.93 -4.45
C GLN A 55 -6.48 -1.97 -3.37
N VAL A 56 -5.15 -1.89 -3.21
CA VAL A 56 -4.49 -0.98 -2.27
C VAL A 56 -4.68 0.48 -2.65
N GLN A 57 -4.69 0.77 -3.95
CA GLN A 57 -4.92 2.12 -4.47
C GLN A 57 -6.38 2.56 -4.34
N ASP A 58 -7.33 1.65 -4.55
CA ASP A 58 -8.77 1.92 -4.48
C ASP A 58 -9.29 2.02 -3.03
N LYS A 59 -8.50 1.60 -2.03
CA LYS A 59 -8.88 1.54 -0.62
C LYS A 59 -8.53 2.81 0.16
#